data_AF-A0A518GI07-F1
#
_entry.id   AF-A0A518GI07-F1
#
_cell.length_a   1.000
_cell.length_b   1.000
_cell.length_c   1.000
_cell.angle_alpha   90.00
_cell.angle_beta   90.00
_cell.angle_gamma   90.00
#
_symmetry.space_group_name_H-M   'P 1'
#
loop_
_entity.id
_entity.type
_entity.pdbx_description
1 polymer ?
#
loop_
_entity_poly.entity_id
_entity_poly.type
_entity_poly.pdbx_seq_one_letter_code
_entity_poly.pdbx_strand_id
1 'polypeptide(L)'
;MFEGKYSRILLAFLLGHLVVWTAIPAMIQPNLPLDCIEMAIWGHEWQLGYYKHPPLPAWIAKAFSSLSDNSEWPIYLASQICTVITMWCVWCVARVITPRPIAALAVVSLELSYYFTLTTPEFNNNIVSRCCWAITISSLFFGVLRQQPRYWMLAGLGLGLGMLSKYDTALLAMAILGFALLTHKGRSCWRTSGPWLLLAISLVVFLPHLIWVAANDFPTFRYFLARSGGSKNWFDHLEHPSKFFMAQLLAIGPSIASCWWWTRRHNQFSAVTLATSNIDPDPYHPTGSHELWIRQYLLLVTLVPCGFVLLLSFVTGAKILTMWGAPMWTFAPLTFLVVTRAHHLSWKEQQLWPSFTVVSLIFVAIFTTSRMASPYVLGKGSRVNFPGEQLAQEIDRIWARNHTGSPPIIAGPWWTAGNVAFYLPGQSRVYVDLDPEKSLWLNDQAFLSAGGMIVWEAGEDADDFAAQIKARFPNAQFEPSVIVNWSSSSAIEPLQFHIAMLESQPTELLLSDAFSRAFQGTLDTLEIQHPDPDLTPASFAIHQAAPTLDLNRPRLLAMDALPDQTVAEENWLQNVQLLFDQPVPTDFAGPPSLERPLRQASHLVPETPR
;
A
#
# COMPACT_ATOMS: atom_id res chain seq x y z
N MET A 1 30.38 3.50 -13.79
CA MET A 1 29.01 2.91 -13.85
C MET A 1 28.14 3.57 -14.94
N PHE A 2 28.38 4.84 -15.29
CA PHE A 2 27.73 5.58 -16.39
C PHE A 2 28.75 6.00 -17.47
N GLU A 3 29.34 5.06 -18.19
CA GLU A 3 30.15 5.39 -19.37
C GLU A 3 29.35 5.10 -20.64
N GLY A 4 29.18 6.15 -21.45
CA GLY A 4 28.44 6.12 -22.71
C GLY A 4 27.17 6.97 -22.72
N LYS A 5 26.87 7.56 -23.88
CA LYS A 5 25.68 8.41 -24.13
C LYS A 5 24.37 7.76 -23.67
N TYR A 6 24.25 6.44 -23.85
CA TYR A 6 23.04 5.67 -23.55
C TYR A 6 22.74 5.53 -22.05
N SER A 7 23.78 5.32 -21.22
CA SER A 7 23.59 5.30 -19.77
C SER A 7 23.13 6.65 -19.20
N ARG A 8 23.42 7.76 -19.91
CA ARG A 8 22.91 9.10 -19.54
C ARG A 8 21.43 9.27 -19.88
N ILE A 9 20.95 8.68 -20.99
CA ILE A 9 19.53 8.79 -21.37
C ILE A 9 18.67 8.00 -20.39
N LEU A 10 19.06 6.78 -20.03
CA LEU A 10 18.35 6.03 -18.99
C LEU A 10 18.36 6.76 -17.65
N LEU A 11 19.49 7.34 -17.25
CA LEU A 11 19.54 8.12 -16.03
C LEU A 11 18.59 9.33 -16.08
N ALA A 12 18.54 10.03 -17.22
CA ALA A 12 17.59 11.12 -17.42
C ALA A 12 16.13 10.64 -17.36
N PHE A 13 15.83 9.45 -17.90
CA PHE A 13 14.50 8.84 -17.78
C PHE A 13 14.15 8.53 -16.32
N LEU A 14 15.05 7.88 -15.56
CA LEU A 14 14.81 7.55 -14.16
C LEU A 14 14.66 8.80 -13.28
N LEU A 15 15.48 9.82 -13.52
CA LEU A 15 15.35 11.12 -12.84
C LEU A 15 14.07 11.85 -13.25
N GLY A 16 13.69 11.78 -14.54
CA GLY A 16 12.43 12.32 -15.03
C GLY A 16 11.23 11.66 -14.35
N HIS A 17 11.20 10.34 -14.28
CA HIS A 17 10.19 9.57 -13.54
C HIS A 17 10.14 10.01 -12.07
N LEU A 18 11.30 10.04 -11.39
CA LEU A 18 11.41 10.45 -9.99
C LEU A 18 10.78 11.82 -9.76
N VAL A 19 11.16 12.82 -10.57
CA VAL A 19 10.68 14.20 -10.43
C VAL A 19 9.20 14.29 -10.74
N VAL A 20 8.75 13.74 -11.87
CA VAL A 20 7.36 13.85 -12.34
C VAL A 20 6.40 13.18 -11.37
N TRP A 21 6.68 11.94 -10.96
CA TRP A 21 5.80 11.19 -10.05
C TRP A 21 5.94 11.59 -8.57
N THR A 22 6.88 12.47 -8.24
CA THR A 22 6.91 13.14 -6.93
C THR A 22 6.14 14.46 -6.98
N ALA A 23 6.44 15.30 -7.98
CA ALA A 23 5.89 16.65 -8.08
C ALA A 23 4.40 16.66 -8.41
N ILE A 24 3.95 15.83 -9.35
CA ILE A 24 2.54 15.87 -9.79
C ILE A 24 1.58 15.51 -8.66
N PRO A 25 1.74 14.37 -7.94
CA PRO A 25 0.89 14.08 -6.79
C PRO A 25 0.97 15.17 -5.72
N ALA A 26 2.17 15.66 -5.40
CA ALA A 26 2.34 16.75 -4.42
C ALA A 26 1.62 18.04 -4.81
N MET A 27 1.47 18.33 -6.10
CA MET A 27 0.79 19.55 -6.57
C MET A 27 -0.73 19.42 -6.65
N ILE A 28 -1.26 18.22 -6.88
CA ILE A 28 -2.69 18.02 -7.17
C ILE A 28 -3.46 17.31 -6.05
N GLN A 29 -2.76 16.68 -5.10
CA GLN A 29 -3.37 15.96 -3.98
C GLN A 29 -3.17 16.75 -2.69
N PRO A 30 -4.17 17.52 -2.25
CA PRO A 30 -4.10 18.30 -1.01
C PRO A 30 -4.12 17.43 0.27
N ASN A 31 -4.26 16.11 0.12
CA ASN A 31 -4.20 15.17 1.22
C ASN A 31 -3.47 13.90 0.81
N LEU A 32 -2.77 13.28 1.75
CA LEU A 32 -2.14 11.98 1.52
C LEU A 32 -3.16 10.88 1.23
N PRO A 33 -2.80 9.88 0.39
CA PRO A 33 -3.55 8.65 0.23
C PRO A 33 -3.73 7.87 1.53
N LEU A 34 -4.63 6.89 1.50
CA LEU A 34 -5.02 6.07 2.64
C LEU A 34 -3.83 5.45 3.37
N ASP A 35 -3.07 4.62 2.64
CA ASP A 35 -1.95 3.88 3.21
C ASP A 35 -0.80 4.82 3.62
N CYS A 36 -0.66 5.97 2.96
CA CYS A 36 0.39 6.95 3.27
C CYS A 36 0.21 7.53 4.69
N ILE A 37 -1.03 7.90 5.05
CA ILE A 37 -1.37 8.34 6.41
C ILE A 37 -1.10 7.20 7.40
N GLU A 38 -1.53 5.97 7.10
CA GLU A 38 -1.29 4.79 7.95
C GLU A 38 0.20 4.58 8.23
N MET A 39 1.06 4.63 7.19
CA MET A 39 2.50 4.47 7.36
C MET A 39 3.13 5.64 8.14
N ALA A 40 2.65 6.88 7.93
CA ALA A 40 3.18 8.05 8.61
C ALA A 40 2.89 8.04 10.11
N ILE A 41 1.65 7.70 10.51
CA ILE A 41 1.26 7.66 11.92
C ILE A 41 1.93 6.50 12.67
N TRP A 42 2.06 5.33 12.03
CA TRP A 42 2.78 4.22 12.61
C TRP A 42 4.26 4.53 12.73
N GLY A 43 4.84 5.11 11.68
CA GLY A 43 6.26 5.45 11.64
C GLY A 43 6.69 6.36 12.79
N HIS A 44 5.77 7.17 13.30
CA HIS A 44 5.95 8.00 14.47
C HIS A 44 6.44 7.23 15.70
N GLU A 45 5.95 6.00 15.87
CA GLU A 45 6.14 5.19 17.08
C GLU A 45 7.40 4.32 17.03
N TRP A 46 8.05 4.20 15.87
CA TRP A 46 9.27 3.40 15.65
C TRP A 46 9.20 1.97 16.21
N GLN A 47 8.01 1.35 16.15
CA GLN A 47 7.82 0.00 16.67
C GLN A 47 8.51 -1.04 15.79
N LEU A 48 8.91 -2.17 16.39
CA LEU A 48 9.43 -3.32 15.66
C LEU A 48 8.36 -4.08 14.89
N GLY A 49 7.08 -3.72 15.00
CA GLY A 49 5.96 -4.22 14.20
C GLY A 49 4.67 -3.48 14.54
N TYR A 50 3.63 -3.67 13.73
CA TYR A 50 2.31 -3.09 13.93
C TYR A 50 1.22 -4.17 13.81
N TYR A 51 0.01 -3.87 14.27
CA TYR A 51 -1.08 -4.85 14.32
C TYR A 51 -1.43 -5.46 12.95
N LYS A 52 -1.15 -4.74 11.84
CA LYS A 52 -1.46 -5.15 10.47
C LYS A 52 -0.24 -5.57 9.66
N HIS A 53 0.92 -4.96 9.89
CA HIS A 53 2.08 -5.07 9.00
C HIS A 53 3.44 -5.03 9.72
N PRO A 54 4.50 -5.58 9.10
CA PRO A 54 5.90 -5.35 9.47
C PRO A 54 6.31 -3.86 9.38
N PRO A 55 7.43 -3.46 10.00
CA PRO A 55 7.64 -2.05 10.35
C PRO A 55 8.36 -1.19 9.29
N LEU A 56 9.05 -1.78 8.32
CA LEU A 56 9.97 -1.05 7.44
C LEU A 56 9.31 0.11 6.66
N PRO A 57 8.10 -0.04 6.10
CA PRO A 57 7.48 1.04 5.33
C PRO A 57 7.11 2.22 6.23
N ALA A 58 6.63 1.95 7.44
CA ALA A 58 6.36 2.98 8.44
C ALA A 58 7.64 3.74 8.85
N TRP A 59 8.75 3.02 9.08
CA TRP A 59 10.05 3.64 9.37
C TRP A 59 10.54 4.53 8.23
N ILE A 60 10.40 4.09 6.98
CA ILE A 60 10.76 4.90 5.81
C ILE A 60 9.84 6.13 5.73
N ALA A 61 8.53 5.97 5.92
CA ALA A 61 7.59 7.08 5.89
C ALA A 61 7.97 8.16 6.91
N LYS A 62 8.28 7.77 8.16
CA LYS A 62 8.72 8.72 9.20
C LYS A 62 10.07 9.37 8.90
N ALA A 63 11.03 8.60 8.40
CA ALA A 63 12.33 9.14 8.01
C ALA A 63 12.19 10.20 6.91
N PHE A 64 11.33 9.98 5.93
CA PHE A 64 11.09 10.96 4.86
C PHE A 64 10.20 12.11 5.31
N SER A 65 9.17 11.86 6.13
CA SER A 65 8.31 12.94 6.62
C SER A 65 9.09 13.96 7.47
N SER A 66 10.23 13.59 8.06
CA SER A 66 11.11 14.56 8.74
C SER A 66 11.88 15.53 7.82
N LEU A 67 11.79 15.38 6.49
CA LEU A 67 12.43 16.31 5.54
C LEU A 67 11.68 17.64 5.41
N SER A 68 10.39 17.65 5.73
CA SER A 68 9.52 18.82 5.62
C SER A 68 8.35 18.64 6.58
N ASP A 69 8.15 19.59 7.47
CA ASP A 69 7.02 19.55 8.40
C ASP A 69 5.70 19.74 7.65
N ASN A 70 4.67 18.98 8.05
CA ASN A 70 3.30 19.09 7.56
C ASN A 70 3.17 19.14 6.03
N SER A 71 3.99 18.35 5.32
CA SER A 71 4.03 18.32 3.85
C SER A 71 3.97 16.89 3.32
N GLU A 72 3.28 16.69 2.20
CA GLU A 72 3.03 15.38 1.60
C GLU A 72 4.16 14.90 0.69
N TRP A 73 4.85 15.86 0.04
CA TRP A 73 5.85 15.58 -0.98
C TRP A 73 6.97 14.61 -0.55
N PRO A 74 7.46 14.58 0.71
CA PRO A 74 8.52 13.66 1.09
C PRO A 74 8.11 12.20 1.02
N ILE A 75 6.83 11.89 1.31
CA ILE A 75 6.31 10.51 1.23
C ILE A 75 6.18 10.07 -0.22
N TYR A 76 5.75 10.96 -1.13
CA TYR A 76 5.79 10.68 -2.56
C TYR A 76 7.22 10.45 -3.05
N LEU A 77 8.19 11.25 -2.59
CA LEU A 77 9.60 11.06 -2.91
C LEU A 77 10.11 9.69 -2.46
N ALA A 78 9.80 9.28 -1.22
CA ALA A 78 10.19 7.96 -0.68
C ALA A 78 9.70 6.82 -1.59
N SER A 79 8.47 6.94 -2.06
CA SER A 79 7.87 5.99 -2.99
C SER A 79 8.59 5.93 -4.33
N GLN A 80 8.87 7.09 -4.94
CA GLN A 80 9.52 7.12 -6.24
C GLN A 80 10.99 6.68 -6.17
N ILE A 81 11.68 6.90 -5.05
CA ILE A 81 13.00 6.32 -4.81
C ILE A 81 12.95 4.79 -4.84
N CYS A 82 11.97 4.16 -4.16
CA CYS A 82 11.79 2.71 -4.18
C CYS A 82 11.50 2.18 -5.60
N THR A 83 10.67 2.90 -6.36
CA THR A 83 10.35 2.55 -7.75
C THR A 83 11.57 2.67 -8.67
N VAL A 84 12.34 3.75 -8.56
CA VAL A 84 13.57 3.95 -9.34
C VAL A 84 14.65 2.93 -8.99
N ILE A 85 14.81 2.57 -7.71
CA ILE A 85 15.73 1.49 -7.30
C ILE A 85 15.31 0.16 -7.94
N THR A 86 14.02 -0.12 -7.99
CA THR A 86 13.49 -1.32 -8.67
C THR A 86 13.87 -1.35 -10.14
N MET A 87 13.56 -0.27 -10.88
CA MET A 87 13.90 -0.13 -12.30
C MET A 87 15.42 -0.23 -12.54
N TRP A 88 16.22 0.35 -11.65
CA TRP A 88 17.67 0.28 -11.70
C TRP A 88 18.21 -1.14 -11.50
N CYS A 89 17.62 -1.92 -10.58
CA CYS A 89 17.99 -3.32 -10.38
C CYS A 89 17.71 -4.16 -11.64
N VAL A 90 16.57 -3.93 -12.28
CA VAL A 90 16.21 -4.58 -13.56
C VAL A 90 17.22 -4.20 -14.65
N TRP A 91 17.56 -2.92 -14.79
CA TRP A 91 18.60 -2.46 -15.71
C TRP A 91 19.95 -3.14 -15.47
N CYS A 92 20.37 -3.25 -14.21
CA CYS A 92 21.65 -3.86 -13.85
C CYS A 92 21.75 -5.31 -14.31
N VAL A 93 20.68 -6.09 -14.17
CA VAL A 93 20.63 -7.48 -14.66
C VAL A 93 20.52 -7.49 -16.18
N ALA A 94 19.60 -6.70 -16.75
CA ALA A 94 19.30 -6.71 -18.18
C ALA A 94 20.52 -6.36 -19.05
N ARG A 95 21.31 -5.35 -18.65
CA ARG A 95 22.51 -4.91 -19.40
C ARG A 95 23.64 -5.93 -19.43
N VAL A 96 23.59 -6.96 -18.58
CA VAL A 96 24.60 -8.02 -18.49
C VAL A 96 24.23 -9.19 -19.39
N ILE A 97 22.94 -9.43 -19.60
CA ILE A 97 22.42 -10.60 -20.32
C ILE A 97 21.80 -10.26 -21.68
N THR A 98 21.62 -8.96 -21.98
CA THR A 98 21.01 -8.47 -23.22
C THR A 98 21.77 -7.26 -23.78
N PRO A 99 21.69 -7.03 -25.10
CA PRO A 99 22.06 -5.75 -25.70
C PRO A 99 21.36 -4.56 -25.04
N ARG A 100 22.05 -3.41 -25.00
CA ARG A 100 21.55 -2.18 -24.34
C ARG A 100 20.13 -1.75 -24.73
N PRO A 101 19.71 -1.79 -26.01
CA PRO A 101 18.34 -1.42 -26.39
C PRO A 101 17.27 -2.31 -25.75
N ILE A 102 17.56 -3.60 -25.59
CA ILE A 102 16.65 -4.57 -24.98
C ILE A 102 16.63 -4.39 -23.47
N ALA A 103 17.79 -4.10 -22.88
CA ALA A 103 17.86 -3.72 -21.47
C ALA A 103 17.05 -2.44 -21.19
N ALA A 104 17.10 -1.45 -22.08
CA ALA A 104 16.32 -0.23 -21.96
C ALA A 104 14.83 -0.54 -22.13
N LEU A 105 14.45 -1.32 -23.15
CA LEU A 105 13.07 -1.76 -23.36
C LEU A 105 12.51 -2.48 -22.12
N ALA A 106 13.29 -3.36 -21.48
CA ALA A 106 12.86 -4.06 -20.26
C ALA A 106 12.50 -3.09 -19.13
N VAL A 107 13.31 -2.05 -18.93
CA VAL A 107 13.12 -1.06 -17.86
C VAL A 107 11.98 -0.12 -18.18
N VAL A 108 11.98 0.48 -19.36
CA VAL A 108 10.98 1.47 -19.73
C VAL A 108 9.60 0.82 -19.93
N SER A 109 9.54 -0.48 -20.28
CA SER A 109 8.28 -1.22 -20.28
C SER A 109 7.66 -1.35 -18.89
N LEU A 110 8.43 -1.27 -17.80
CA LEU A 110 7.84 -1.25 -16.46
C LEU A 110 6.94 -0.04 -16.27
N GLU A 111 7.25 1.12 -16.85
CA GLU A 111 6.40 2.33 -16.81
C GLU A 111 4.96 2.05 -17.28
N LEU A 112 4.80 1.12 -18.22
CA LEU A 112 3.50 0.74 -18.78
C LEU A 112 2.70 -0.21 -17.86
N SER A 113 3.31 -0.69 -16.78
CA SER A 113 2.60 -1.50 -15.79
C SER A 113 1.84 -0.61 -14.82
N TYR A 114 0.60 -0.99 -14.53
CA TYR A 114 -0.25 -0.37 -13.51
C TYR A 114 0.46 -0.20 -12.15
N TYR A 115 1.29 -1.17 -11.80
CA TYR A 115 2.02 -1.18 -10.53
C TYR A 115 3.15 -0.14 -10.48
N PHE A 116 3.74 0.23 -11.61
CA PHE A 116 4.94 1.06 -11.66
C PHE A 116 4.67 2.52 -12.05
N THR A 117 3.40 2.90 -12.22
CA THR A 117 2.99 4.28 -12.46
C THR A 117 1.77 4.67 -11.63
N LEU A 118 0.57 4.24 -12.02
CA LEU A 118 -0.68 4.76 -11.46
C LEU A 118 -0.87 4.57 -9.95
N THR A 119 -0.20 3.56 -9.38
CA THR A 119 -0.26 3.23 -7.95
C THR A 119 0.97 3.69 -7.16
N THR A 120 2.02 4.20 -7.81
CA THR A 120 3.25 4.58 -7.10
C THR A 120 3.07 5.75 -6.14
N PRO A 121 2.13 6.71 -6.32
CA PRO A 121 1.95 7.76 -5.31
C PRO A 121 1.42 7.26 -3.95
N GLU A 122 0.89 6.04 -3.88
CA GLU A 122 0.38 5.45 -2.64
C GLU A 122 1.48 4.63 -1.93
N PHE A 123 2.35 5.35 -1.21
CA PHE A 123 3.44 4.75 -0.45
C PHE A 123 2.94 3.76 0.61
N ASN A 124 3.23 2.48 0.39
CA ASN A 124 2.76 1.40 1.25
C ASN A 124 3.71 0.19 1.22
N ASN A 125 3.30 -0.86 1.95
CA ASN A 125 4.02 -2.12 2.07
C ASN A 125 4.34 -2.78 0.71
N ASN A 126 3.51 -2.60 -0.31
CA ASN A 126 3.76 -3.19 -1.64
C ASN A 126 4.92 -2.49 -2.36
N ILE A 127 5.06 -1.17 -2.21
CA ILE A 127 6.10 -0.38 -2.88
C ILE A 127 7.48 -0.74 -2.34
N VAL A 128 7.60 -0.80 -1.01
CA VAL A 128 8.86 -1.18 -0.35
C VAL A 128 9.18 -2.66 -0.61
N SER A 129 8.16 -3.54 -0.62
CA SER A 129 8.33 -4.96 -0.98
C SER A 129 8.87 -5.10 -2.42
N ARG A 130 8.31 -4.39 -3.41
CA ARG A 130 8.84 -4.37 -4.80
C ARG A 130 10.33 -4.03 -4.85
N CYS A 131 10.73 -2.98 -4.15
CA CYS A 131 12.11 -2.53 -4.08
C CYS A 131 13.03 -3.62 -3.48
N CYS A 132 12.63 -4.19 -2.35
CA CYS A 132 13.37 -5.25 -1.68
C CYS A 132 13.47 -6.53 -2.52
N TRP A 133 12.40 -6.92 -3.22
CA TRP A 133 12.41 -8.03 -4.17
C TRP A 133 13.39 -7.78 -5.31
N ALA A 134 13.40 -6.58 -5.89
CA ALA A 134 14.29 -6.26 -7.00
C ALA A 134 15.77 -6.23 -6.59
N ILE A 135 16.07 -5.71 -5.39
CA ILE A 135 17.42 -5.79 -4.79
C ILE A 135 17.81 -7.25 -4.58
N THR A 136 16.91 -8.08 -4.04
CA THR A 136 17.15 -9.50 -3.78
C THR A 136 17.42 -10.26 -5.08
N ILE A 137 16.53 -10.11 -6.07
CA ILE A 137 16.63 -10.79 -7.38
C ILE A 137 17.89 -10.36 -8.12
N SER A 138 18.21 -9.07 -8.16
CA SER A 138 19.42 -8.61 -8.85
C SER A 138 20.71 -9.02 -8.13
N SER A 139 20.74 -8.93 -6.80
CA SER A 139 21.90 -9.30 -5.99
C SER A 139 22.14 -10.81 -6.03
N LEU A 140 21.09 -11.64 -5.91
CA LEU A 140 21.21 -13.09 -6.04
C LEU A 140 21.72 -13.48 -7.42
N PHE A 141 21.21 -12.85 -8.49
CA PHE A 141 21.70 -13.06 -9.85
C PHE A 141 23.22 -12.82 -9.94
N PHE A 142 23.71 -11.71 -9.39
CA PHE A 142 25.14 -11.42 -9.35
C PHE A 142 25.94 -12.33 -8.41
N GLY A 143 25.34 -12.81 -7.31
CA GLY A 143 25.94 -13.79 -6.41
C GLY A 143 26.20 -15.12 -7.12
N VAL A 144 25.22 -15.60 -7.89
CA VAL A 144 25.32 -16.83 -8.69
C VAL A 144 26.29 -16.66 -9.87
N LEU A 145 26.25 -15.51 -10.54
CA LEU A 145 27.09 -15.23 -11.71
C LEU A 145 28.56 -15.02 -11.33
N ARG A 146 28.84 -14.17 -10.33
CA ARG A 146 30.19 -13.69 -9.99
C ARG A 146 30.82 -14.44 -8.81
N GLN A 147 30.05 -15.20 -8.04
CA GLN A 147 30.52 -15.97 -6.88
C GLN A 147 31.25 -15.11 -5.83
N GLN A 148 30.82 -13.84 -5.67
CA GLN A 148 31.40 -12.93 -4.68
C GLN A 148 30.47 -12.80 -3.45
N PRO A 149 31.00 -12.86 -2.22
CA PRO A 149 30.19 -12.88 -0.99
C PRO A 149 29.32 -11.63 -0.82
N ARG A 150 29.79 -10.45 -1.27
CA ARG A 150 29.03 -9.18 -1.18
C ARG A 150 27.63 -9.26 -1.80
N TYR A 151 27.48 -9.98 -2.90
CA TYR A 151 26.18 -10.09 -3.58
C TYR A 151 25.22 -11.03 -2.84
N TRP A 152 25.75 -12.08 -2.20
CA TRP A 152 24.96 -12.95 -1.34
C TRP A 152 24.50 -12.21 -0.08
N MET A 153 25.37 -11.42 0.53
CA MET A 153 25.00 -10.56 1.67
C MET A 153 23.96 -9.51 1.29
N LEU A 154 24.10 -8.84 0.14
CA LEU A 154 23.10 -7.90 -0.36
C LEU A 154 21.76 -8.58 -0.68
N ALA A 155 21.78 -9.81 -1.21
CA ALA A 155 20.57 -10.59 -1.41
C ALA A 155 19.90 -10.96 -0.08
N GLY A 156 20.69 -11.33 0.94
CA GLY A 156 20.18 -11.60 2.29
C GLY A 156 19.59 -10.37 2.95
N LEU A 157 20.25 -9.22 2.81
CA LEU A 157 19.76 -7.93 3.28
C LEU A 157 18.44 -7.56 2.59
N GLY A 158 18.37 -7.66 1.26
CA GLY A 158 17.15 -7.42 0.50
C GLY A 158 16.01 -8.36 0.92
N LEU A 159 16.29 -9.64 1.17
CA LEU A 159 15.29 -10.62 1.58
C LEU A 159 14.78 -10.34 3.00
N GLY A 160 15.69 -10.04 3.93
CA GLY A 160 15.34 -9.68 5.32
C GLY A 160 14.55 -8.38 5.39
N LEU A 161 14.97 -7.34 4.68
CA LEU A 161 14.23 -6.08 4.56
C LEU A 161 12.88 -6.27 3.86
N GLY A 162 12.81 -7.14 2.85
CA GLY A 162 11.54 -7.50 2.21
C GLY A 162 10.57 -8.13 3.19
N MET A 163 11.02 -9.06 4.03
CA MET A 163 10.20 -9.63 5.11
C MET A 163 9.77 -8.58 6.16
N LEU A 164 10.63 -7.60 6.46
CA LEU A 164 10.30 -6.43 7.29
C LEU A 164 9.39 -5.41 6.58
N SER A 165 9.18 -5.54 5.28
CA SER A 165 8.22 -4.74 4.51
C SER A 165 6.87 -5.44 4.45
N LYS A 166 6.86 -6.72 4.04
CA LYS A 166 5.65 -7.50 3.85
C LYS A 166 5.98 -8.98 3.77
N TYR A 167 5.16 -9.82 4.39
CA TYR A 167 5.37 -11.27 4.39
C TYR A 167 5.20 -11.93 3.01
N ASP A 168 4.73 -11.21 1.99
CA ASP A 168 4.71 -11.74 0.63
C ASP A 168 6.11 -12.07 0.09
N THR A 169 7.18 -11.45 0.63
CA THR A 169 8.57 -11.81 0.33
C THR A 169 8.91 -13.28 0.60
N ALA A 170 8.14 -13.97 1.47
CA ALA A 170 8.28 -15.42 1.62
C ALA A 170 8.03 -16.19 0.30
N LEU A 171 7.18 -15.67 -0.58
CA LEU A 171 6.93 -16.25 -1.91
C LEU A 171 8.19 -16.15 -2.79
N LEU A 172 8.93 -15.04 -2.71
CA LEU A 172 10.22 -14.92 -3.38
C LEU A 172 11.24 -15.90 -2.79
N ALA A 173 11.29 -16.05 -1.46
CA ALA A 173 12.17 -17.02 -0.82
C ALA A 173 11.90 -18.46 -1.33
N MET A 174 10.62 -18.82 -1.52
CA MET A 174 10.23 -20.10 -2.11
C MET A 174 10.69 -20.24 -3.57
N ALA A 175 10.59 -19.18 -4.38
CA ALA A 175 11.12 -19.18 -5.74
C ALA A 175 12.65 -19.33 -5.79
N ILE A 176 13.36 -18.66 -4.88
CA ILE A 176 14.82 -18.78 -4.71
C ILE A 176 15.20 -20.20 -4.30
N LEU A 177 14.47 -20.80 -3.37
CA LEU A 177 14.67 -22.19 -2.96
C LEU A 177 14.40 -23.14 -4.14
N GLY A 178 13.33 -22.92 -4.90
CA GLY A 178 13.05 -23.64 -6.14
C GLY A 178 14.20 -23.57 -7.13
N PHE A 179 14.78 -22.38 -7.35
CA PHE A 179 15.97 -22.23 -8.18
C PHE A 179 17.18 -23.01 -7.62
N ALA A 180 17.43 -22.91 -6.31
CA ALA A 180 18.54 -23.56 -5.63
C ALA A 180 18.45 -25.09 -5.66
N LEU A 181 17.23 -25.66 -5.68
CA LEU A 181 17.02 -27.11 -5.64
C LEU A 181 16.80 -27.72 -7.04
N LEU A 182 16.04 -27.05 -7.92
CA LEU A 182 15.61 -27.63 -9.20
C LEU A 182 16.65 -27.45 -10.31
N THR A 183 17.44 -26.38 -10.28
CA THR A 183 18.42 -26.10 -11.34
C THR A 183 19.81 -26.64 -11.01
N HIS A 184 20.56 -27.09 -12.03
CA HIS A 184 21.94 -27.54 -11.84
C HIS A 184 22.83 -26.40 -11.29
N LYS A 185 22.67 -25.19 -11.81
CA LYS A 185 23.45 -24.01 -11.37
C LYS A 185 23.11 -23.63 -9.92
N GLY A 186 21.83 -23.63 -9.55
CA GLY A 186 21.39 -23.42 -8.17
C GLY A 186 21.99 -24.46 -7.22
N ARG A 187 21.90 -25.76 -7.56
CA ARG A 187 22.46 -26.83 -6.72
C ARG A 187 23.97 -26.69 -6.52
N SER A 188 24.69 -26.24 -7.55
CA SER A 188 26.14 -26.03 -7.45
C SER A 188 26.52 -24.96 -6.43
N CYS A 189 25.63 -24.01 -6.12
CA CYS A 189 25.90 -22.93 -5.17
C CYS A 189 25.95 -23.40 -3.72
N TRP A 190 25.35 -24.53 -3.36
CA TRP A 190 25.45 -25.10 -2.00
C TRP A 190 26.86 -25.54 -1.62
N ARG A 191 27.76 -25.66 -2.61
CA ARG A 191 29.19 -25.93 -2.38
C ARG A 191 29.96 -24.68 -1.95
N THR A 192 29.34 -23.50 -1.96
CA THR A 192 29.96 -22.24 -1.55
C THR A 192 29.33 -21.72 -0.26
N SER A 193 29.97 -20.75 0.38
CA SER A 193 29.42 -20.08 1.56
C SER A 193 28.27 -19.10 1.22
N GLY A 194 28.03 -18.83 -0.06
CA GLY A 194 27.08 -17.81 -0.53
C GLY A 194 25.65 -17.98 0.00
N PRO A 195 24.99 -19.13 -0.23
CA PRO A 195 23.62 -19.36 0.26
C PRO A 195 23.49 -19.22 1.78
N TRP A 196 24.51 -19.66 2.53
CA TRP A 196 24.56 -19.55 3.99
C TRP A 196 24.70 -18.10 4.46
N LEU A 197 25.51 -17.29 3.77
CA LEU A 197 25.61 -15.85 4.05
C LEU A 197 24.29 -15.14 3.77
N LEU A 198 23.61 -15.47 2.67
CA LEU A 198 22.28 -14.92 2.35
C LEU A 198 21.31 -15.22 3.50
N LEU A 199 21.21 -16.49 3.91
CA LEU A 199 20.32 -16.94 4.98
C LEU A 199 20.65 -16.28 6.32
N ALA A 200 21.94 -16.23 6.69
CA ALA A 200 22.38 -15.64 7.94
C ALA A 200 22.03 -14.15 8.00
N ILE A 201 22.32 -13.38 6.95
CA ILE A 201 21.99 -11.95 6.91
C ILE A 201 20.47 -11.73 6.92
N SER A 202 19.71 -12.50 6.15
CA SER A 202 18.25 -12.35 6.14
C SER A 202 17.63 -12.63 7.52
N LEU A 203 18.14 -13.64 8.22
CA LEU A 203 17.68 -13.97 9.58
C LEU A 203 18.07 -12.87 10.57
N VAL A 204 19.32 -12.39 10.56
CA VAL A 204 19.77 -11.32 11.48
C VAL A 204 18.92 -10.06 11.32
N VAL A 205 18.56 -9.69 10.09
CA VAL A 205 17.73 -8.50 9.81
C VAL A 205 16.28 -8.72 10.27
N PHE A 206 15.70 -9.90 10.02
CA PHE A 206 14.29 -10.18 10.29
C PHE A 206 14.01 -10.62 11.74
N LEU A 207 15.01 -11.17 12.43
CA LEU A 207 14.87 -11.77 13.75
C LEU A 207 14.33 -10.82 14.83
N PRO A 208 14.75 -9.54 14.93
CA PRO A 208 14.20 -8.63 15.94
C PRO A 208 12.68 -8.47 15.83
N HIS A 209 12.16 -8.42 14.60
CA HIS A 209 10.73 -8.38 14.36
C HIS A 209 10.04 -9.69 14.75
N LEU A 210 10.64 -10.85 14.45
CA LEU A 210 10.09 -12.15 14.88
C LEU A 210 9.97 -12.26 16.39
N ILE A 211 10.98 -11.79 17.13
CA ILE A 211 10.95 -11.75 18.60
C ILE A 211 9.82 -10.83 19.06
N TRP A 212 9.68 -9.64 18.44
CA TRP A 212 8.59 -8.71 18.76
C TRP A 212 7.21 -9.32 18.50
N VAL A 213 7.01 -10.01 17.36
CA VAL A 213 5.74 -10.65 17.02
C VAL A 213 5.37 -11.70 18.06
N ALA A 214 6.33 -12.52 18.50
CA ALA A 214 6.10 -13.52 19.54
C ALA A 214 5.82 -12.88 20.91
N ALA A 215 6.47 -11.75 21.23
CA ALA A 215 6.29 -11.04 22.49
C ALA A 215 4.96 -10.26 22.59
N ASN A 216 4.29 -10.00 21.45
CA ASN A 216 3.02 -9.27 21.39
C ASN A 216 1.84 -10.16 20.97
N ASP A 217 1.93 -11.47 21.18
CA ASP A 217 0.86 -12.45 20.89
C ASP A 217 0.39 -12.46 19.43
N PHE A 218 1.35 -12.34 18.49
CA PHE A 218 1.14 -12.50 17.05
C PHE A 218 0.04 -11.60 16.45
N PRO A 219 0.10 -10.27 16.66
CA PRO A 219 -1.02 -9.38 16.37
C PRO A 219 -1.32 -9.34 14.85
N THR A 220 -0.27 -9.32 14.03
CA THR A 220 -0.38 -9.38 12.56
C THR A 220 -1.05 -10.66 12.05
N PHE A 221 -0.79 -11.80 12.70
CA PHE A 221 -1.41 -13.06 12.31
C PHE A 221 -2.87 -13.12 12.74
N ARG A 222 -3.21 -12.63 13.94
CA ARG A 222 -4.60 -12.49 14.39
C ARG A 222 -5.40 -11.60 13.44
N TYR A 223 -4.85 -10.44 13.07
CA TYR A 223 -5.46 -9.55 12.08
C TYR A 223 -5.69 -10.26 10.73
N PHE A 224 -4.66 -10.97 10.24
CA PHE A 224 -4.78 -11.73 9.00
C PHE A 224 -5.86 -12.81 9.09
N LEU A 225 -5.90 -13.60 10.17
CA LEU A 225 -6.89 -14.65 10.37
C LEU A 225 -8.32 -14.10 10.47
N ALA A 226 -8.52 -12.97 11.15
CA ALA A 226 -9.81 -12.30 11.25
C ALA A 226 -10.32 -11.82 9.88
N ARG A 227 -9.41 -11.43 8.98
CA ARG A 227 -9.73 -10.98 7.61
C ARG A 227 -9.82 -12.12 6.60
N SER A 228 -9.20 -13.26 6.89
CA SER A 228 -9.19 -14.45 6.04
C SER A 228 -10.48 -15.24 6.24
N GLY A 229 -11.59 -14.74 5.71
CA GLY A 229 -12.81 -15.53 5.61
C GLY A 229 -12.54 -16.80 4.81
N GLY A 230 -12.83 -17.97 5.40
CA GLY A 230 -12.79 -19.24 4.68
C GLY A 230 -13.79 -19.25 3.53
N SER A 231 -13.51 -20.05 2.50
CA SER A 231 -14.44 -20.26 1.39
C SER A 231 -15.80 -20.71 1.94
N LYS A 232 -16.87 -20.07 1.47
CA LYS A 232 -18.25 -20.45 1.80
C LYS A 232 -18.83 -21.38 0.73
N ASN A 233 -18.30 -21.33 -0.51
CA ASN A 233 -18.82 -22.05 -1.67
C ASN A 233 -17.70 -22.73 -2.48
N TRP A 234 -17.98 -23.92 -3.03
CA TRP A 234 -17.03 -24.61 -3.93
C TRP A 234 -16.61 -23.78 -5.16
N PHE A 235 -17.48 -22.89 -5.64
CA PHE A 235 -17.18 -21.98 -6.75
C PHE A 235 -16.05 -20.99 -6.44
N ASP A 236 -15.80 -20.66 -5.18
CA ASP A 236 -14.74 -19.74 -4.74
C ASP A 236 -13.34 -20.25 -5.15
N HIS A 237 -13.16 -21.58 -5.19
CA HIS A 237 -11.93 -22.24 -5.61
C HIS A 237 -11.58 -21.97 -7.07
N LEU A 238 -12.55 -21.61 -7.92
CA LEU A 238 -12.30 -21.24 -9.31
C LEU A 238 -12.41 -19.74 -9.53
N GLU A 239 -13.39 -19.09 -8.92
CA GLU A 239 -13.67 -17.67 -9.10
C GLU A 239 -12.52 -16.79 -8.57
N HIS A 240 -12.09 -17.00 -7.33
CA HIS A 240 -11.05 -16.18 -6.69
C HIS A 240 -9.70 -16.21 -7.42
N PRO A 241 -9.10 -17.37 -7.75
CA PRO A 241 -7.85 -17.38 -8.50
C PRO A 241 -8.02 -16.85 -9.92
N SER A 242 -9.18 -17.04 -10.56
CA SER A 242 -9.44 -16.52 -11.91
C SER A 242 -9.52 -14.99 -11.93
N LYS A 243 -10.24 -14.39 -10.97
CA LYS A 243 -10.30 -12.93 -10.79
C LYS A 243 -8.92 -12.35 -10.52
N PHE A 244 -8.15 -12.98 -9.62
CA PHE A 244 -6.77 -12.57 -9.34
C PHE A 244 -5.91 -12.64 -10.60
N PHE A 245 -5.93 -13.75 -11.33
CA PHE A 245 -5.16 -13.94 -12.56
C PHE A 245 -5.48 -12.88 -13.62
N MET A 246 -6.78 -12.61 -13.85
CA MET A 246 -7.21 -11.59 -14.81
C MET A 246 -6.74 -10.19 -14.39
N ALA A 247 -6.84 -9.85 -13.10
CA ALA A 247 -6.32 -8.60 -12.58
C ALA A 247 -4.81 -8.47 -12.80
N GLN A 248 -4.04 -9.54 -12.59
CA GLN A 248 -2.60 -9.54 -12.88
C GLN A 248 -2.32 -9.33 -14.36
N LEU A 249 -3.02 -10.05 -15.24
CA LEU A 249 -2.86 -9.91 -16.70
C LEU A 249 -3.13 -8.49 -17.17
N LEU A 250 -4.16 -7.82 -16.64
CA LEU A 250 -4.46 -6.43 -16.99
C LEU A 250 -3.40 -5.48 -16.44
N ALA A 251 -2.90 -5.71 -15.21
CA ALA A 251 -1.91 -4.85 -14.58
C ALA A 251 -0.53 -4.86 -15.29
N ILE A 252 -0.14 -5.98 -15.90
CA ILE A 252 1.13 -6.11 -16.64
C ILE A 252 0.95 -6.17 -18.17
N GLY A 253 -0.28 -6.32 -18.66
CA GLY A 253 -0.59 -6.52 -20.08
C GLY A 253 0.02 -5.47 -20.99
N PRO A 254 -0.16 -4.15 -20.75
CA PRO A 254 0.44 -3.11 -21.58
C PRO A 254 1.97 -3.16 -21.61
N SER A 255 2.61 -3.55 -20.49
CA SER A 255 4.05 -3.73 -20.37
C SER A 255 4.56 -4.89 -21.24
N ILE A 256 3.89 -6.03 -21.20
CA ILE A 256 4.25 -7.19 -22.03
C ILE A 256 3.91 -6.96 -23.50
N ALA A 257 2.78 -6.31 -23.80
CA ALA A 257 2.35 -5.97 -25.15
C ALA A 257 3.33 -5.03 -25.85
N SER A 258 3.91 -4.06 -25.15
CA SER A 258 4.92 -3.17 -25.72
C SER A 258 6.22 -3.92 -26.04
N CYS A 259 6.67 -4.82 -25.15
CA CYS A 259 7.81 -5.70 -25.42
C CYS A 259 7.56 -6.55 -26.67
N TRP A 260 6.37 -7.15 -26.77
CA TRP A 260 5.97 -7.94 -27.95
C TRP A 260 5.91 -7.10 -29.23
N TRP A 261 5.34 -5.90 -29.17
CA TRP A 261 5.19 -5.02 -30.33
C TRP A 261 6.54 -4.58 -30.89
N TRP A 262 7.44 -4.11 -30.01
CA TRP A 262 8.78 -3.66 -30.40
C TRP A 262 9.63 -4.80 -30.97
N THR A 263 9.53 -6.00 -30.38
CA THR A 263 10.27 -7.17 -30.87
C THR A 263 9.76 -7.65 -32.23
N ARG A 264 8.44 -7.64 -32.48
CA ARG A 264 7.87 -8.04 -33.77
C ARG A 264 8.10 -7.03 -34.90
N ARG A 265 7.94 -5.74 -34.63
CA ARG A 265 8.12 -4.66 -35.62
C ARG A 265 9.50 -4.73 -36.29
N HIS A 266 10.52 -5.13 -35.54
CA HIS A 266 11.91 -5.16 -36.03
C HIS A 266 12.36 -6.52 -36.59
N ASN A 267 11.75 -7.64 -36.20
CA ASN A 267 11.99 -8.93 -36.86
C ASN A 267 11.62 -8.90 -38.37
N GLN A 268 10.63 -8.09 -38.75
CA GLN A 268 10.25 -7.90 -40.17
C GLN A 268 11.28 -7.09 -40.97
N PHE A 269 12.00 -6.16 -40.32
CA PHE A 269 13.08 -5.38 -40.96
C PHE A 269 14.40 -6.15 -41.01
N SER A 270 14.76 -6.88 -39.94
CA SER A 270 16.00 -7.66 -39.89
C SER A 270 16.00 -8.89 -40.80
N ALA A 271 14.86 -9.50 -41.10
CA ALA A 271 14.79 -10.59 -42.08
C ALA A 271 15.25 -10.16 -43.50
N VAL A 272 15.05 -8.88 -43.85
CA VAL A 272 15.51 -8.30 -45.12
C VAL A 272 17.01 -7.98 -45.11
N THR A 273 17.59 -7.69 -43.93
CA THR A 273 19.01 -7.31 -43.78
C THR A 273 19.94 -8.48 -43.42
N LEU A 274 19.42 -9.53 -42.78
CA LEU A 274 20.17 -10.75 -42.43
C LEU A 274 20.41 -11.66 -43.63
N ALA A 275 19.64 -11.52 -44.70
CA ALA A 275 19.91 -12.19 -45.98
C ALA A 275 21.19 -11.68 -46.68
N THR A 276 21.79 -10.58 -46.21
CA THR A 276 22.88 -9.89 -46.92
C THR A 276 24.13 -9.62 -46.07
N SER A 277 24.20 -10.05 -44.81
CA SER A 277 25.35 -9.74 -43.95
C SER A 277 25.86 -10.93 -43.14
N ASN A 278 27.15 -11.25 -43.32
CA ASN A 278 27.95 -12.07 -42.41
C ASN A 278 28.20 -11.23 -41.14
N ILE A 279 27.33 -11.36 -40.14
CA ILE A 279 27.49 -10.68 -38.85
C ILE A 279 28.29 -11.60 -37.92
N ASP A 280 29.43 -11.09 -37.43
CA ASP A 280 30.23 -11.69 -36.36
C ASP A 280 29.37 -12.01 -35.13
N PRO A 281 29.64 -13.11 -34.39
CA PRO A 281 28.92 -13.42 -33.18
C PRO A 281 29.14 -12.31 -32.13
N ASP A 282 28.08 -11.58 -31.82
CA ASP A 282 28.08 -10.49 -30.84
C ASP A 282 28.55 -11.03 -29.46
N PRO A 283 29.56 -10.41 -28.81
CA PRO A 283 30.14 -10.86 -27.54
C PRO A 283 29.17 -10.87 -26.34
N TYR A 284 27.92 -10.38 -26.50
CA TYR A 284 26.93 -10.27 -25.42
C TYR A 284 25.95 -11.44 -25.29
N HIS A 285 26.17 -12.55 -26.01
CA HIS A 285 25.29 -13.71 -25.94
C HIS A 285 25.79 -14.78 -24.96
N PRO A 286 25.15 -14.99 -23.80
CA PRO A 286 25.36 -16.22 -23.05
C PRO A 286 24.87 -17.38 -23.92
N THR A 287 25.77 -18.25 -24.37
CA THR A 287 25.43 -19.43 -25.17
C THR A 287 25.42 -20.69 -24.31
N GLY A 288 24.64 -21.70 -24.73
CA GLY A 288 24.62 -23.02 -24.10
C GLY A 288 24.11 -23.00 -22.66
N SER A 289 24.89 -23.57 -21.74
CA SER A 289 24.49 -23.75 -20.33
C SER A 289 24.28 -22.44 -19.58
N HIS A 290 24.95 -21.36 -19.98
CA HIS A 290 24.79 -20.03 -19.40
C HIS A 290 23.41 -19.42 -19.69
N GLU A 291 22.94 -19.56 -20.92
CA GLU A 291 21.62 -19.08 -21.32
C GLU A 291 20.49 -19.79 -20.54
N LEU A 292 20.66 -21.11 -20.37
CA LEU A 292 19.67 -21.96 -19.75
C LEU A 292 19.41 -21.58 -18.29
N TRP A 293 20.45 -21.42 -17.48
CA TRP A 293 20.24 -21.09 -16.06
C TRP A 293 19.70 -19.68 -15.87
N ILE A 294 20.06 -18.72 -16.74
CA ILE A 294 19.52 -17.35 -16.69
C ILE A 294 18.02 -17.36 -16.97
N ARG A 295 17.58 -18.12 -17.99
CA ARG A 295 16.16 -18.31 -18.30
C ARG A 295 15.42 -18.97 -17.15
N GLN A 296 15.97 -20.07 -16.62
CA GLN A 296 15.37 -20.77 -15.47
C GLN A 296 15.25 -19.85 -14.26
N TYR A 297 16.30 -19.08 -13.97
CA TYR A 297 16.31 -18.11 -12.88
C TYR A 297 15.17 -17.09 -13.03
N LEU A 298 15.11 -16.40 -14.17
CA LEU A 298 14.11 -15.36 -14.44
C LEU A 298 12.68 -15.91 -14.44
N LEU A 299 12.45 -17.08 -15.05
CA LEU A 299 11.16 -17.75 -15.03
C LEU A 299 10.73 -18.10 -13.60
N LEU A 300 11.65 -18.63 -12.79
CA LEU A 300 11.33 -19.03 -11.42
C LEU A 300 10.99 -17.81 -10.56
N VAL A 301 11.83 -16.76 -10.53
CA VAL A 301 11.58 -15.58 -9.68
C VAL A 301 10.38 -14.75 -10.12
N THR A 302 9.98 -14.84 -11.40
CA THR A 302 8.83 -14.09 -11.95
C THR A 302 7.53 -14.88 -11.86
N LEU A 303 7.52 -16.17 -12.20
CA LEU A 303 6.30 -16.94 -12.37
C LEU A 303 5.93 -17.79 -11.15
N VAL A 304 6.91 -18.32 -10.41
CA VAL A 304 6.62 -19.20 -9.25
C VAL A 304 5.82 -18.48 -8.17
N PRO A 305 6.10 -17.22 -7.79
CA PRO A 305 5.30 -16.54 -6.78
C PRO A 305 3.82 -16.43 -7.14
N CYS A 306 3.52 -16.04 -8.39
CA CYS A 306 2.14 -15.94 -8.88
C CYS A 306 1.49 -17.33 -8.99
N GLY A 307 2.20 -18.31 -9.54
CA GLY A 307 1.70 -19.69 -9.64
C GLY A 307 1.39 -20.32 -8.28
N PHE A 308 2.22 -20.05 -7.26
CA PHE A 308 1.98 -20.51 -5.89
C PHE A 308 0.74 -19.88 -5.28
N VAL A 309 0.54 -18.57 -5.45
CA VAL A 309 -0.64 -17.86 -4.94
C VAL A 309 -1.92 -18.35 -5.62
N LEU A 310 -1.89 -18.53 -6.95
CA LEU A 310 -2.99 -19.11 -7.71
C LEU A 310 -3.32 -20.53 -7.23
N LEU A 311 -2.31 -21.37 -7.03
CA LEU A 311 -2.48 -22.72 -6.52
C LEU A 311 -3.07 -22.71 -5.09
N LEU A 312 -2.58 -21.84 -4.21
CA LEU A 312 -3.06 -21.73 -2.85
C LEU A 312 -4.54 -21.35 -2.82
N SER A 313 -4.95 -20.34 -3.60
CA SER A 313 -6.36 -19.94 -3.70
C SER A 313 -7.22 -20.99 -4.37
N PHE A 314 -6.71 -21.68 -5.39
CA PHE A 314 -7.42 -22.81 -5.99
C PHE A 314 -7.66 -23.95 -5.00
N VAL A 315 -6.67 -24.28 -4.16
CA VAL A 315 -6.79 -25.35 -3.16
C VAL A 315 -7.65 -24.95 -1.97
N THR A 316 -7.55 -23.71 -1.50
CA THR A 316 -8.20 -23.25 -0.26
C THR A 316 -9.52 -22.50 -0.48
N GLY A 317 -9.78 -22.05 -1.70
CA GLY A 317 -10.86 -21.13 -2.00
C GLY A 317 -10.65 -19.73 -1.42
N ALA A 318 -9.47 -19.41 -0.87
CA ALA A 318 -9.21 -18.12 -0.23
C ALA A 318 -9.26 -16.97 -1.25
N LYS A 319 -9.94 -15.87 -0.89
CA LYS A 319 -9.93 -14.62 -1.66
C LYS A 319 -8.53 -14.01 -1.59
N ILE A 320 -7.93 -13.72 -2.75
CA ILE A 320 -6.62 -13.06 -2.84
C ILE A 320 -6.82 -11.59 -3.21
N LEU A 321 -6.20 -10.70 -2.46
CA LEU A 321 -6.16 -9.28 -2.82
C LEU A 321 -5.29 -9.07 -4.07
N THR A 322 -5.84 -8.41 -5.08
CA THR A 322 -5.19 -8.17 -6.38
C THR A 322 -3.85 -7.44 -6.26
N MET A 323 -3.72 -6.54 -5.27
CA MET A 323 -2.48 -5.78 -5.04
C MET A 323 -1.30 -6.64 -4.56
N TRP A 324 -1.53 -7.87 -4.08
CA TRP A 324 -0.46 -8.76 -3.64
C TRP A 324 0.44 -9.22 -4.79
N GLY A 325 -0.03 -9.14 -6.04
CA GLY A 325 0.80 -9.47 -7.19
C GLY A 325 1.85 -8.42 -7.56
N ALA A 326 1.78 -7.20 -7.00
CA ALA A 326 2.67 -6.09 -7.35
C ALA A 326 4.19 -6.43 -7.33
N PRO A 327 4.76 -7.08 -6.30
CA PRO A 327 6.18 -7.46 -6.28
C PRO A 327 6.58 -8.58 -7.24
N MET A 328 5.64 -9.43 -7.65
CA MET A 328 5.91 -10.60 -8.48
C MET A 328 6.36 -10.22 -9.90
N TRP A 329 5.94 -9.04 -10.37
CA TRP A 329 6.13 -8.62 -11.76
C TRP A 329 7.32 -7.70 -11.99
N THR A 330 8.16 -7.48 -10.97
CA THR A 330 9.34 -6.61 -11.04
C THR A 330 10.29 -6.95 -12.20
N PHE A 331 10.43 -8.23 -12.54
CA PHE A 331 11.28 -8.73 -13.63
C PHE A 331 10.49 -9.24 -14.86
N ALA A 332 9.17 -9.00 -14.92
CA ALA A 332 8.32 -9.57 -15.98
C ALA A 332 8.73 -9.17 -17.41
N PRO A 333 9.01 -7.88 -17.72
CA PRO A 333 9.41 -7.49 -19.06
C PRO A 333 10.75 -8.11 -19.48
N LEU A 334 11.73 -8.14 -18.56
CA LEU A 334 13.02 -8.77 -18.83
C LEU A 334 12.87 -10.27 -19.09
N THR A 335 12.07 -10.95 -18.27
CA THR A 335 11.78 -12.38 -18.44
C THR A 335 11.14 -12.65 -19.79
N PHE A 336 10.15 -11.86 -20.19
CA PHE A 336 9.51 -11.97 -21.51
C PHE A 336 10.52 -11.82 -22.65
N LEU A 337 11.35 -10.78 -22.62
CA LEU A 337 12.35 -10.52 -23.67
C LEU A 337 13.42 -11.63 -23.76
N VAL A 338 13.81 -12.21 -22.62
CA VAL A 338 14.78 -13.32 -22.59
C VAL A 338 14.18 -14.63 -23.10
N VAL A 339 12.94 -14.94 -22.73
CA VAL A 339 12.24 -16.16 -23.14
C VAL A 339 11.93 -16.14 -24.64
N THR A 340 11.49 -14.99 -25.16
CA THR A 340 11.17 -14.79 -26.59
C THR A 340 12.40 -14.65 -27.48
N ARG A 341 13.62 -14.74 -26.92
CA ARG A 341 14.89 -14.57 -27.64
C ARG A 341 15.01 -13.23 -28.35
N ALA A 342 14.47 -12.17 -27.75
CA ALA A 342 14.57 -10.82 -28.31
C ALA A 342 16.02 -10.33 -28.47
N HIS A 343 17.02 -11.03 -27.92
CA HIS A 343 18.45 -10.70 -27.92
C HIS A 343 19.07 -10.44 -29.30
N HIS A 344 18.47 -10.93 -30.38
CA HIS A 344 19.03 -10.80 -31.74
C HIS A 344 18.68 -9.48 -32.44
N LEU A 345 17.99 -8.55 -31.77
CA LEU A 345 17.54 -7.30 -32.35
C LEU A 345 18.66 -6.25 -32.35
N SER A 346 18.99 -5.71 -33.53
CA SER A 346 20.09 -4.75 -33.77
C SER A 346 19.62 -3.29 -33.92
N TRP A 347 18.73 -2.85 -33.05
CA TRP A 347 18.12 -1.53 -33.11
C TRP A 347 18.83 -0.49 -32.23
N LYS A 348 18.67 0.80 -32.56
CA LYS A 348 19.25 1.89 -31.75
C LYS A 348 18.29 2.25 -30.64
N GLU A 349 18.78 2.24 -29.39
CA GLU A 349 18.02 2.65 -28.19
C GLU A 349 17.34 4.03 -28.34
N GLN A 350 17.91 4.93 -29.15
CA GLN A 350 17.33 6.25 -29.43
C GLN A 350 15.92 6.21 -30.04
N GLN A 351 15.57 5.11 -30.71
CA GLN A 351 14.26 4.94 -31.34
C GLN A 351 13.15 4.64 -30.31
N LEU A 352 13.51 4.23 -29.09
CA LEU A 352 12.57 3.90 -28.02
C LEU A 352 11.99 5.13 -27.32
N TRP A 353 12.86 6.09 -27.02
CA TRP A 353 12.56 7.17 -26.09
C TRP A 353 11.35 8.02 -26.49
N PRO A 354 11.15 8.43 -27.76
CA PRO A 354 9.98 9.24 -28.13
C PRO A 354 8.65 8.55 -27.81
N SER A 355 8.50 7.27 -28.19
CA SER A 355 7.27 6.51 -27.94
C SER A 355 7.01 6.36 -26.44
N PHE A 356 8.04 6.06 -25.67
CA PHE A 356 7.89 5.88 -24.23
C PHE A 356 7.67 7.20 -23.49
N THR A 357 8.28 8.30 -23.93
CA THR A 357 7.98 9.64 -23.40
C THR A 357 6.52 10.00 -23.66
N VAL A 358 6.02 9.79 -24.88
CA VAL A 358 4.60 10.03 -25.20
C VAL A 358 3.69 9.19 -24.31
N VAL A 359 3.98 7.90 -24.14
CA VAL A 359 3.14 7.06 -23.28
C VAL A 359 3.25 7.47 -21.81
N SER A 360 4.44 7.80 -21.31
CA SER A 360 4.61 8.31 -19.93
C SER A 360 3.77 9.57 -19.71
N LEU A 361 3.76 10.49 -20.67
CA LEU A 361 2.90 11.68 -20.63
C LEU A 361 1.42 11.33 -20.66
N ILE A 362 1.01 10.29 -21.39
CA ILE A 362 -0.37 9.79 -21.37
C ILE A 362 -0.73 9.24 -19.98
N PHE A 363 0.13 8.45 -19.33
CA PHE A 363 -0.11 7.95 -17.99
C PHE A 363 -0.20 9.07 -16.96
N VAL A 364 0.67 10.07 -17.07
CA VAL A 364 0.60 11.30 -16.28
C VAL A 364 -0.71 12.02 -16.50
N ALA A 365 -1.14 12.20 -17.76
CA ALA A 365 -2.41 12.85 -18.07
C ALA A 365 -3.60 12.05 -17.51
N ILE A 366 -3.63 10.72 -17.69
CA ILE A 366 -4.64 9.83 -17.12
C ILE A 366 -4.68 9.97 -15.60
N PHE A 367 -3.52 9.92 -14.94
CA PHE A 367 -3.43 10.06 -13.49
C PHE A 367 -3.98 11.42 -13.04
N THR A 368 -3.45 12.52 -13.58
CA THR A 368 -3.86 13.88 -13.21
C THR A 368 -5.35 14.10 -13.45
N THR A 369 -5.85 13.76 -14.64
CA THR A 369 -7.27 13.90 -14.97
C THR A 369 -8.14 13.03 -14.06
N SER A 370 -7.76 11.77 -13.80
CA SER A 370 -8.54 10.89 -12.91
C SER A 370 -8.65 11.44 -11.48
N ARG A 371 -7.56 12.03 -10.95
CA ARG A 371 -7.55 12.57 -9.58
C ARG A 371 -8.27 13.90 -9.47
N MET A 372 -8.13 14.78 -10.45
CA MET A 372 -8.79 16.10 -10.46
C MET A 372 -10.26 16.03 -10.86
N ALA A 373 -10.66 15.13 -11.76
CA ALA A 373 -12.04 15.01 -12.22
C ALA A 373 -12.91 14.15 -11.30
N SER A 374 -12.31 13.24 -10.51
CA SER A 374 -13.04 12.32 -9.64
C SER A 374 -14.10 13.00 -8.73
N PRO A 375 -13.81 14.14 -8.06
CA PRO A 375 -14.81 14.84 -7.24
C PRO A 375 -16.02 15.34 -8.03
N TYR A 376 -15.81 15.80 -9.27
CA TYR A 376 -16.86 16.36 -10.12
C TYR A 376 -17.71 15.28 -10.81
N VAL A 377 -17.09 14.16 -11.17
CA VAL A 377 -17.76 13.08 -11.91
C VAL A 377 -18.55 12.18 -10.96
N LEU A 378 -17.97 11.84 -9.81
CA LEU A 378 -18.60 10.93 -8.85
C LEU A 378 -19.51 11.65 -7.86
N GLY A 379 -19.44 12.98 -7.77
CA GLY A 379 -20.21 13.78 -6.80
C GLY A 379 -19.89 13.45 -5.34
N LYS A 380 -18.73 12.83 -5.08
CA LYS A 380 -18.29 12.37 -3.76
C LYS A 380 -16.83 12.71 -3.54
N GLY A 381 -16.50 13.04 -2.30
CA GLY A 381 -15.12 13.28 -1.89
C GLY A 381 -14.29 12.00 -1.98
N SER A 382 -13.01 12.16 -2.31
CA SER A 382 -12.05 11.06 -2.28
C SER A 382 -10.95 11.36 -1.27
N ARG A 383 -10.24 10.32 -0.83
CA ARG A 383 -9.27 10.42 0.27
C ARG A 383 -8.15 11.43 0.02
N VAL A 384 -7.75 11.61 -1.23
CA VAL A 384 -6.72 12.60 -1.62
C VAL A 384 -7.25 14.04 -1.64
N ASN A 385 -8.57 14.23 -1.51
CA ASN A 385 -9.23 15.52 -1.34
C ASN A 385 -9.77 15.72 0.09
N PHE A 386 -9.53 14.75 0.99
CA PHE A 386 -9.97 14.85 2.38
C PHE A 386 -9.35 16.09 3.03
N PRO A 387 -10.09 16.88 3.82
CA PRO A 387 -9.57 18.15 4.34
C PRO A 387 -8.76 17.96 5.62
N GLY A 388 -7.71 17.12 5.57
CA GLY A 388 -6.88 16.76 6.71
C GLY A 388 -6.18 17.97 7.35
N GLU A 389 -5.57 18.83 6.53
CA GLU A 389 -4.88 20.03 7.00
C GLU A 389 -5.85 21.02 7.66
N GLN A 390 -7.01 21.28 7.04
CA GLN A 390 -8.02 22.19 7.58
C GLN A 390 -8.59 21.67 8.90
N LEU A 391 -8.88 20.37 8.97
CA LEU A 391 -9.34 19.75 10.20
C LEU A 391 -8.27 19.85 11.30
N ALA A 392 -7.00 19.56 10.99
CA ALA A 392 -5.91 19.69 11.95
C ALA A 392 -5.76 21.12 12.48
N GLN A 393 -5.92 22.14 11.63
CA GLN A 393 -5.90 23.54 12.04
C GLN A 393 -7.05 23.89 13.00
N GLU A 394 -8.26 23.37 12.78
CA GLU A 394 -9.37 23.60 13.73
C GLU A 394 -9.14 22.88 15.06
N ILE A 395 -8.60 21.66 15.04
CA ILE A 395 -8.22 20.92 16.25
C ILE A 395 -7.14 21.68 17.04
N ASP A 396 -6.09 22.15 16.37
CA ASP A 396 -5.02 22.93 17.01
C ASP A 396 -5.57 24.22 17.64
N ARG A 397 -6.50 24.92 16.97
CA ARG A 397 -7.17 26.11 17.51
C ARG A 397 -8.02 25.83 18.73
N ILE A 398 -8.75 24.71 18.75
CA ILE A 398 -9.59 24.32 19.89
C ILE A 398 -8.70 24.00 21.09
N TRP A 399 -7.64 23.21 20.89
CA TRP A 399 -6.69 22.87 21.94
C TRP A 399 -5.95 24.10 22.50
N ALA A 400 -5.52 25.01 21.63
CA ALA A 400 -4.79 26.22 22.01
C ALA A 400 -5.60 27.20 22.89
N ARG A 401 -6.92 27.00 23.07
CA ARG A 401 -7.74 27.82 23.97
C ARG A 401 -7.32 27.67 25.44
N ASN A 402 -6.97 26.44 25.83
CA ASN A 402 -6.71 26.08 27.22
C ASN A 402 -5.30 25.49 27.44
N HIS A 403 -4.57 25.16 26.37
CA HIS A 403 -3.28 24.50 26.44
C HIS A 403 -2.22 25.18 25.57
N THR A 404 -0.95 24.93 25.89
CA THR A 404 0.19 25.37 25.08
C THR A 404 0.77 24.20 24.28
N GLY A 405 1.10 24.43 23.02
CA GLY A 405 1.59 23.37 22.11
C GLY A 405 0.45 22.52 21.56
N SER A 406 0.76 21.54 20.71
CA SER A 406 -0.24 20.64 20.12
C SER A 406 -0.70 19.55 21.09
N PRO A 407 -1.90 18.97 20.89
CA PRO A 407 -2.40 17.87 21.71
C PRO A 407 -1.44 16.67 21.67
N PRO A 408 -1.04 16.10 22.82
CA PRO A 408 -0.05 15.03 22.84
C PRO A 408 -0.56 13.73 22.21
N ILE A 409 -1.86 13.46 22.30
CA ILE A 409 -2.52 12.29 21.73
C ILE A 409 -3.77 12.73 20.97
N ILE A 410 -3.92 12.23 19.75
CA ILE A 410 -5.17 12.26 18.99
C ILE A 410 -5.74 10.85 18.94
N ALA A 411 -6.99 10.70 19.34
CA ALA A 411 -7.68 9.42 19.39
C ALA A 411 -8.94 9.44 18.51
N GLY A 412 -9.44 8.25 18.17
CA GLY A 412 -10.65 8.09 17.36
C GLY A 412 -10.41 7.22 16.13
N PRO A 413 -11.36 7.18 15.18
CA PRO A 413 -11.22 6.42 13.95
C PRO A 413 -9.89 6.72 13.27
N TRP A 414 -9.15 5.66 12.92
CA TRP A 414 -7.76 5.73 12.50
C TRP A 414 -7.52 6.72 11.34
N TRP A 415 -8.47 6.81 10.40
CA TRP A 415 -8.37 7.71 9.25
C TRP A 415 -8.46 9.17 9.68
N THR A 416 -9.48 9.54 10.46
CA THR A 416 -9.68 10.90 10.94
C THR A 416 -8.57 11.33 11.90
N ALA A 417 -8.33 10.51 12.92
CA ALA A 417 -7.28 10.77 13.92
C ALA A 417 -5.90 10.83 13.27
N GLY A 418 -5.62 9.96 12.29
CA GLY A 418 -4.35 9.92 11.59
C GLY A 418 -4.11 11.12 10.68
N ASN A 419 -5.13 11.60 9.98
CA ASN A 419 -5.01 12.84 9.20
C ASN A 419 -4.75 14.04 10.11
N VAL A 420 -5.50 14.18 11.20
CA VAL A 420 -5.27 15.26 12.18
C VAL A 420 -3.83 15.21 12.70
N ALA A 421 -3.37 14.05 13.19
CA ALA A 421 -2.04 13.92 13.74
C ALA A 421 -0.91 14.17 12.71
N PHE A 422 -1.12 13.83 11.44
CA PHE A 422 -0.14 14.06 10.38
C PHE A 422 0.06 15.55 10.07
N TYR A 423 -1.01 16.34 10.08
CA TYR A 423 -0.99 17.76 9.73
C TYR A 423 -0.82 18.71 10.93
N LEU A 424 -0.91 18.20 12.16
CA LEU A 424 -0.59 18.98 13.35
C LEU A 424 0.91 19.31 13.39
N PRO A 425 1.30 20.54 13.78
CA PRO A 425 2.71 20.92 13.90
C PRO A 425 3.45 20.15 15.01
N GLY A 426 2.70 19.60 15.97
CA GLY A 426 3.24 18.73 17.00
C GLY A 426 3.27 17.25 16.60
N GLN A 427 4.23 16.54 17.19
CA GLN A 427 4.43 15.10 17.08
C GLN A 427 3.38 14.30 17.87
N SER A 428 2.11 14.50 17.53
CA SER A 428 0.96 13.92 18.22
C SER A 428 0.90 12.42 17.97
N ARG A 429 0.78 11.63 19.03
CA ARG A 429 0.63 10.18 18.92
C ARG A 429 -0.82 9.83 18.59
N VAL A 430 -1.05 8.72 17.88
CA VAL A 430 -2.41 8.31 17.51
C VAL A 430 -2.87 7.12 18.35
N TYR A 431 -3.98 7.28 19.06
CA TYR A 431 -4.69 6.17 19.70
C TYR A 431 -5.79 5.64 18.77
N VAL A 432 -5.40 4.68 17.95
CA VAL A 432 -6.16 4.15 16.81
C VAL A 432 -7.44 3.48 17.28
N ASP A 433 -8.58 3.97 16.83
CA ASP A 433 -9.93 3.44 17.11
C ASP A 433 -10.24 3.28 18.60
N LEU A 434 -9.50 3.97 19.48
CA LEU A 434 -9.51 3.73 20.94
C LEU A 434 -9.27 2.25 21.30
N ASP A 435 -8.50 1.53 20.48
CA ASP A 435 -8.30 0.09 20.61
C ASP A 435 -6.84 -0.21 20.96
N PRO A 436 -6.54 -0.70 22.18
CA PRO A 436 -5.18 -1.02 22.59
C PRO A 436 -4.58 -2.18 21.78
N GLU A 437 -5.39 -3.02 21.13
CA GLU A 437 -4.88 -4.08 20.24
C GLU A 437 -4.34 -3.51 18.91
N LYS A 438 -4.86 -2.35 18.48
CA LYS A 438 -4.40 -1.63 17.28
C LYS A 438 -3.29 -0.63 17.60
N SER A 439 -3.26 -0.12 18.83
CA SER A 439 -2.25 0.81 19.33
C SER A 439 -1.41 0.18 20.44
N LEU A 440 -0.56 -0.80 20.11
CA LEU A 440 0.28 -1.52 21.09
C LEU A 440 1.24 -0.61 21.90
N TRP A 441 1.39 0.66 21.48
CA TRP A 441 2.20 1.70 22.11
C TRP A 441 1.41 2.63 23.05
N LEU A 442 0.08 2.52 23.09
CA LEU A 442 -0.85 3.33 23.88
C LEU A 442 -1.95 2.47 24.50
N ASN A 443 -2.55 2.99 25.57
CA ASN A 443 -3.73 2.42 26.19
C ASN A 443 -4.50 3.53 26.91
N ASP A 444 -5.65 3.18 27.49
CA ASP A 444 -6.51 4.15 28.18
C ASP A 444 -5.81 4.87 29.31
N GLN A 445 -4.96 4.18 30.07
CA GLN A 445 -4.25 4.79 31.18
C GLN A 445 -3.22 5.81 30.70
N ALA A 446 -2.49 5.49 29.63
CA ALA A 446 -1.56 6.42 29.00
C ALA A 446 -2.30 7.64 28.43
N PHE A 447 -3.47 7.43 27.81
CA PHE A 447 -4.29 8.52 27.28
C PHE A 447 -4.85 9.41 28.40
N LEU A 448 -5.36 8.84 29.49
CA LEU A 448 -5.81 9.59 30.67
C LEU A 448 -4.69 10.38 31.34
N SER A 449 -3.47 9.82 31.37
CA SER A 449 -2.32 10.49 31.98
C SER A 449 -1.83 11.66 31.13
N ALA A 450 -1.75 11.49 29.82
CA ALA A 450 -1.23 12.52 28.92
C ALA A 450 -2.28 13.57 28.52
N GLY A 451 -3.56 13.20 28.52
CA GLY A 451 -4.63 13.98 27.91
C GLY A 451 -4.54 13.98 26.38
N GLY A 452 -5.42 14.75 25.75
CA GLY A 452 -5.46 14.91 24.30
C GLY A 452 -6.87 15.09 23.78
N MET A 453 -7.08 14.76 22.51
CA MET A 453 -8.37 14.97 21.83
C MET A 453 -8.84 13.70 21.12
N ILE A 454 -10.15 13.46 21.15
CA ILE A 454 -10.84 12.42 20.43
C ILE A 454 -11.61 13.08 19.29
N VAL A 455 -11.38 12.65 18.05
CA VAL A 455 -11.98 13.26 16.85
C VAL A 455 -12.60 12.16 15.98
N TRP A 456 -13.87 12.32 15.62
CA TRP A 456 -14.58 11.39 14.74
C TRP A 456 -15.56 12.12 13.81
N GLU A 457 -15.84 11.51 12.66
CA GLU A 457 -16.80 12.05 11.68
C GLU A 457 -18.23 11.79 12.15
N ALA A 458 -19.13 12.74 11.89
CA ALA A 458 -20.57 12.56 12.08
C ALA A 458 -21.11 11.53 11.06
N GLY A 459 -22.05 10.69 11.49
CA GLY A 459 -22.60 9.61 10.66
C GLY A 459 -23.62 8.79 11.45
N GLU A 460 -24.14 7.72 10.83
CA GLU A 460 -25.18 6.86 11.44
C GLU A 460 -24.75 6.28 12.80
N ASP A 461 -23.46 5.98 12.98
CA ASP A 461 -22.91 5.39 14.21
C ASP A 461 -22.30 6.45 15.18
N ALA A 462 -22.43 7.75 14.89
CA ALA A 462 -21.71 8.79 15.64
C ALA A 462 -22.24 8.98 17.08
N ASP A 463 -23.55 8.81 17.29
CA ASP A 463 -24.16 8.89 18.61
C ASP A 463 -23.74 7.71 19.51
N ASP A 464 -23.63 6.51 18.91
CA ASP A 464 -23.13 5.32 19.60
C ASP A 464 -21.66 5.51 19.99
N PHE A 465 -20.85 6.10 19.12
CA PHE A 465 -19.45 6.41 19.44
C PHE A 465 -19.32 7.46 20.56
N ALA A 466 -20.16 8.51 20.54
CA ALA A 466 -20.20 9.51 21.62
C ALA A 466 -20.59 8.89 22.97
N ALA A 467 -21.57 7.97 22.98
CA ALA A 467 -21.97 7.23 24.18
C ALA A 467 -20.82 6.34 24.69
N GLN A 468 -20.09 5.67 23.80
CA GLN A 468 -18.91 4.87 24.14
C GLN A 468 -17.81 5.73 24.77
N ILE A 469 -17.52 6.91 24.19
CA ILE A 469 -16.55 7.85 24.76
C ILE A 469 -16.97 8.27 26.16
N LYS A 470 -18.23 8.66 26.36
CA LYS A 470 -18.72 9.12 27.67
C LYS A 470 -18.68 8.00 28.73
N ALA A 471 -18.96 6.76 28.33
CA ALA A 471 -18.88 5.60 29.22
C ALA A 471 -17.42 5.27 29.60
N ARG A 472 -16.50 5.35 28.65
CA ARG A 472 -15.08 4.98 28.83
C ARG A 472 -14.25 6.10 29.47
N PHE A 473 -14.57 7.35 29.16
CA PHE A 473 -13.90 8.56 29.64
C PHE A 473 -14.94 9.56 30.18
N PRO A 474 -15.46 9.36 31.40
CA PRO A 474 -16.53 10.20 31.97
C PRO A 474 -16.18 11.68 32.11
N ASN A 475 -14.88 12.01 32.18
CA ASN A 475 -14.37 13.37 32.32
C ASN A 475 -14.08 14.05 30.96
N ALA A 476 -14.40 13.40 29.84
CA ALA A 476 -14.21 13.98 28.52
C ALA A 476 -15.16 15.16 28.30
N GLN A 477 -14.62 16.30 27.87
CA GLN A 477 -15.35 17.52 27.58
C GLN A 477 -15.72 17.55 26.10
N PHE A 478 -17.01 17.52 25.78
CA PHE A 478 -17.48 17.55 24.40
C PHE A 478 -17.48 18.98 23.88
N GLU A 479 -16.77 19.21 22.77
CA GLU A 479 -16.68 20.49 22.09
C GLU A 479 -17.76 20.61 21.01
N PRO A 480 -18.13 21.83 20.60
CA PRO A 480 -19.00 22.04 19.45
C PRO A 480 -18.45 21.35 18.20
N SER A 481 -19.34 20.74 17.41
CA SER A 481 -18.95 20.12 16.14
C SER A 481 -18.29 21.12 15.20
N VAL A 482 -17.30 20.64 14.46
CA VAL A 482 -16.59 21.40 13.44
C VAL A 482 -17.06 20.94 12.07
N ILE A 483 -17.36 21.90 11.19
CA ILE A 483 -17.74 21.61 9.80
C ILE A 483 -16.58 22.06 8.91
N VAL A 484 -16.09 21.15 8.08
CA VAL A 484 -14.95 21.38 7.18
C VAL A 484 -15.35 21.02 5.76
N ASN A 485 -15.04 21.90 4.81
CA ASN A 485 -15.28 21.64 3.39
C ASN A 485 -14.21 20.69 2.85
N TRP A 486 -14.58 19.87 1.87
CA TRP A 486 -13.59 19.09 1.12
C TRP A 486 -12.53 20.00 0.49
N SER A 487 -11.30 19.51 0.35
CA SER A 487 -10.21 20.22 -0.35
C SER A 487 -10.40 20.13 -1.87
N SER A 488 -11.55 20.57 -2.36
CA SER A 488 -11.92 20.63 -3.77
C SER A 488 -12.95 21.73 -4.01
N SER A 489 -12.95 22.33 -5.20
CA SER A 489 -13.98 23.31 -5.59
C SER A 489 -15.28 22.67 -6.09
N SER A 490 -15.41 21.34 -6.07
CA SER A 490 -16.67 20.66 -6.36
C SER A 490 -17.70 20.86 -5.24
N ALA A 491 -18.98 20.98 -5.60
CA ALA A 491 -20.08 21.07 -4.64
C ALA A 491 -20.37 19.71 -3.97
N ILE A 492 -19.54 19.35 -3.00
CA ILE A 492 -19.72 18.17 -2.14
C ILE A 492 -20.17 18.66 -0.77
N GLU A 493 -21.09 17.92 -0.13
CA GLU A 493 -21.52 18.23 1.22
C GLU A 493 -20.32 18.30 2.18
N PRO A 494 -20.24 19.35 3.02
CA PRO A 494 -19.19 19.49 4.00
C PRO A 494 -19.17 18.32 4.99
N LEU A 495 -17.99 18.00 5.50
CA LEU A 495 -17.83 17.00 6.55
C LEU A 495 -18.07 17.64 7.91
N GLN A 496 -18.85 16.98 8.77
CA GLN A 496 -19.03 17.38 10.16
C GLN A 496 -18.23 16.44 11.06
N PHE A 497 -17.50 17.00 12.00
CA PHE A 497 -16.69 16.26 12.97
C PHE A 497 -17.14 16.59 14.39
N HIS A 498 -17.18 15.56 15.22
CA HIS A 498 -17.38 15.66 16.66
C HIS A 498 -16.03 15.54 17.37
N ILE A 499 -15.94 16.24 18.50
CA ILE A 499 -14.69 16.41 19.23
C ILE A 499 -14.97 16.24 20.72
N ALA A 500 -14.11 15.47 21.39
CA ALA A 500 -14.06 15.42 22.84
C ALA A 500 -12.63 15.64 23.31
N MET A 501 -12.44 16.50 24.31
CA MET A 501 -11.16 16.81 24.91
C MET A 501 -11.01 16.08 26.24
N LEU A 502 -9.83 15.51 26.47
CA LEU A 502 -9.48 14.85 27.72
C LEU A 502 -8.32 15.60 28.37
N GLU A 503 -8.55 16.12 29.56
CA GLU A 503 -7.51 16.78 30.35
C GLU A 503 -6.51 15.77 30.92
N SER A 504 -5.24 16.15 31.00
CA SER A 504 -4.20 15.32 31.60
C SER A 504 -4.48 15.10 33.09
N GLN A 505 -4.51 13.85 33.54
CA GLN A 505 -4.66 13.52 34.96
C GLN A 505 -3.32 13.07 35.57
N PRO A 506 -2.91 13.60 36.74
CA PRO A 506 -1.71 13.14 37.42
C PRO A 506 -1.78 11.63 37.69
N THR A 507 -0.69 10.90 37.45
CA THR A 507 -0.65 9.43 37.61
C THR A 507 -1.01 8.98 39.04
N GLU A 508 -0.72 9.79 40.05
CA GLU A 508 -1.10 9.53 41.45
C GLU A 508 -2.63 9.53 41.65
N LEU A 509 -3.35 10.44 40.98
CA LEU A 509 -4.82 10.52 41.00
C LEU A 509 -5.45 9.32 40.29
N LEU A 510 -4.84 8.85 39.20
CA LEU A 510 -5.31 7.66 38.48
C LEU A 510 -5.16 6.39 39.33
N LEU A 511 -4.06 6.27 40.08
CA LEU A 511 -3.84 5.15 41.01
C LEU A 511 -4.78 5.21 42.20
N SER A 512 -5.06 6.41 42.76
CA SER A 512 -6.05 6.55 43.84
C SER A 512 -7.46 6.25 43.38
N ASP A 513 -7.85 6.65 42.16
CA ASP A 513 -9.17 6.36 41.60
C ASP A 513 -9.33 4.90 41.19
N ALA A 514 -8.27 4.27 40.66
CA ALA A 514 -8.26 2.85 40.36
C ALA A 514 -8.33 2.01 41.65
N PHE A 515 -7.55 2.38 42.66
CA PHE A 515 -7.59 1.74 43.98
C PHE A 515 -8.96 1.94 44.64
N SER A 516 -9.52 3.15 44.61
CA SER A 516 -10.84 3.44 45.18
C SER A 516 -11.93 2.68 44.46
N ARG A 517 -11.93 2.59 43.12
CA ARG A 517 -12.90 1.79 42.37
C ARG A 517 -12.76 0.29 42.60
N ALA A 518 -11.53 -0.22 42.68
CA ALA A 518 -11.29 -1.63 43.02
C ALA A 518 -11.75 -1.93 44.45
N PHE A 519 -11.49 -1.02 45.38
CA PHE A 519 -11.92 -1.12 46.78
C PHE A 519 -13.44 -1.01 46.90
N GLN A 520 -14.09 -0.08 46.19
CA GLN A 520 -15.56 0.04 46.12
C GLN A 520 -16.19 -1.21 45.50
N GLY A 521 -15.67 -1.70 44.38
CA GLY A 521 -16.18 -2.93 43.76
C GLY A 521 -16.00 -4.17 44.65
N THR A 522 -14.95 -4.19 45.49
CA THR A 522 -14.75 -5.21 46.52
C THR A 522 -15.73 -5.04 47.68
N LEU A 523 -16.02 -3.81 48.10
CA LEU A 523 -17.02 -3.50 49.12
C LEU A 523 -18.44 -3.83 48.63
N ASP A 524 -18.80 -3.49 47.40
CA ASP A 524 -20.11 -3.78 46.80
C ASP A 524 -20.33 -5.30 46.62
N THR A 525 -19.26 -6.07 46.36
CA THR A 525 -19.32 -7.54 46.35
C THR A 525 -19.39 -8.15 47.75
N LEU A 526 -18.89 -7.45 48.77
CA LEU A 526 -19.01 -7.85 50.18
C LEU A 526 -20.37 -7.44 50.80
N GLU A 527 -20.96 -6.31 50.39
CA GLU A 527 -22.27 -5.82 50.88
C GLU A 527 -23.47 -6.61 50.32
N ILE A 528 -23.28 -7.46 49.30
CA ILE A 528 -24.34 -8.37 48.78
C ILE A 528 -24.47 -9.65 49.63
N GLN A 529 -23.59 -9.88 50.62
CA GLN A 529 -23.83 -10.91 51.64
C GLN A 529 -24.38 -10.27 52.92
N HIS A 530 -25.69 -10.39 53.12
CA HIS A 530 -26.36 -10.02 54.37
C HIS A 530 -25.57 -10.51 55.60
N PRO A 531 -25.36 -9.67 56.63
CA PRO A 531 -24.78 -10.12 57.88
C PRO A 531 -25.84 -10.90 58.68
N ASP A 532 -25.54 -12.17 58.96
CA ASP A 532 -26.23 -12.96 59.97
C ASP A 532 -26.03 -12.29 61.35
N PRO A 533 -27.08 -11.99 62.14
CA PRO A 533 -26.95 -11.17 63.35
C PRO A 533 -26.22 -11.83 64.54
N ASP A 534 -25.79 -13.09 64.43
CA ASP A 534 -25.36 -13.91 65.58
C ASP A 534 -23.84 -14.20 65.68
N LEU A 535 -22.98 -13.45 65.00
CA LEU A 535 -21.52 -13.66 65.12
C LEU A 535 -20.83 -12.62 66.01
N THR A 536 -20.37 -13.09 67.17
CA THR A 536 -19.55 -12.35 68.14
C THR A 536 -18.11 -12.12 67.65
N PRO A 537 -17.41 -11.06 68.13
CA PRO A 537 -16.15 -10.62 67.55
C PRO A 537 -14.97 -11.42 68.13
N ALA A 538 -14.57 -12.51 67.47
CA ALA A 538 -13.31 -13.18 67.77
C ALA A 538 -12.79 -14.03 66.60
N SER A 539 -12.13 -13.38 65.63
CA SER A 539 -10.89 -13.86 64.99
C SER A 539 -10.64 -13.11 63.68
N PHE A 540 -9.96 -11.97 63.77
CA PHE A 540 -9.23 -11.42 62.62
C PHE A 540 -7.98 -12.29 62.41
N ALA A 541 -8.03 -13.21 61.46
CA ALA A 541 -6.86 -13.91 60.94
C ALA A 541 -6.76 -13.62 59.45
N ILE A 542 -5.79 -12.79 59.11
CA ILE A 542 -5.38 -12.50 57.73
C ILE A 542 -4.88 -13.80 57.12
N HIS A 543 -5.66 -14.39 56.22
CA HIS A 543 -5.17 -15.40 55.28
C HIS A 543 -5.33 -14.85 53.86
N GLN A 544 -4.19 -14.76 53.18
CA GLN A 544 -4.08 -14.50 51.75
C GLN A 544 -5.01 -15.41 50.95
N ALA A 545 -5.96 -14.82 50.24
CA ALA A 545 -6.62 -15.44 49.10
C ALA A 545 -6.52 -14.44 47.94
N ALA A 546 -5.55 -14.66 47.06
CA ALA A 546 -5.55 -14.04 45.74
C ALA A 546 -6.78 -14.56 44.98
N PRO A 547 -7.62 -13.70 44.37
CA PRO A 547 -8.59 -14.20 43.42
C PRO A 547 -7.82 -14.61 42.16
N THR A 548 -7.72 -15.91 41.93
CA THR A 548 -7.41 -16.47 40.62
C THR A 548 -8.51 -15.99 39.65
N LEU A 549 -8.18 -14.99 38.84
CA LEU A 549 -8.97 -14.62 37.67
C LEU A 549 -8.92 -15.82 36.70
N ASP A 550 -10.03 -16.55 36.60
CA ASP A 550 -10.21 -17.57 35.58
C ASP A 550 -10.36 -16.89 34.20
N LEU A 551 -9.25 -16.81 33.48
CA LEU A 551 -9.15 -16.23 32.13
C LEU A 551 -9.63 -17.18 31.01
N ASN A 552 -10.29 -18.31 31.33
CA ASN A 552 -10.65 -19.33 30.34
C ASN A 552 -12.17 -19.56 30.15
N ARG A 553 -12.94 -18.48 29.98
CA ARG A 553 -14.26 -18.60 29.32
C ARG A 553 -14.40 -17.61 28.15
N PRO A 554 -14.49 -18.09 26.90
CA PRO A 554 -14.90 -17.24 25.79
C PRO A 554 -16.40 -16.94 25.93
N ARG A 555 -16.75 -15.69 26.26
CA ARG A 555 -18.11 -15.18 26.00
C ARG A 555 -18.21 -14.90 24.50
N LEU A 556 -18.73 -15.88 23.76
CA LEU A 556 -19.29 -15.69 22.43
C LEU A 556 -20.49 -14.74 22.56
N LEU A 557 -20.24 -13.45 22.31
CA LEU A 557 -21.28 -12.49 21.95
C LEU A 557 -21.36 -12.49 20.42
N ALA A 558 -22.55 -12.77 19.91
CA ALA A 558 -22.86 -12.73 18.50
C ALA A 558 -22.58 -11.31 17.96
N MET A 559 -21.55 -11.19 17.13
CA MET A 559 -21.33 -10.03 16.27
C MET A 559 -22.24 -10.20 15.06
N ASP A 560 -23.36 -9.51 15.07
CA ASP A 560 -24.16 -9.32 13.86
C ASP A 560 -23.36 -8.49 12.85
N ALA A 561 -23.49 -8.89 11.58
CA ALA A 561 -22.65 -8.49 10.48
C ALA A 561 -22.66 -6.98 10.21
N LEU A 562 -21.51 -6.34 10.36
CA LEU A 562 -21.23 -5.01 9.83
C LEU A 562 -21.13 -5.07 8.29
N PRO A 563 -21.68 -4.09 7.54
CA PRO A 563 -21.57 -4.06 6.08
C PRO A 563 -20.12 -3.88 5.61
N ASP A 564 -19.78 -4.65 4.57
CA ASP A 564 -18.45 -4.84 3.99
C ASP A 564 -17.84 -3.53 3.44
N GLN A 565 -16.88 -2.93 4.17
CA GLN A 565 -16.20 -1.66 3.81
C GLN A 565 -15.13 -1.79 2.70
N THR A 566 -15.07 -2.90 1.97
CA THR A 566 -14.10 -3.15 0.88
C THR A 566 -14.52 -2.70 -0.53
N VAL A 567 -15.74 -2.16 -0.71
CA VAL A 567 -16.32 -1.95 -2.05
C VAL A 567 -15.71 -0.75 -2.82
N ALA A 568 -14.99 0.17 -2.17
CA ALA A 568 -14.51 1.39 -2.84
C ALA A 568 -13.11 1.27 -3.50
N GLU A 569 -12.27 0.30 -3.11
CA GLU A 569 -10.94 0.10 -3.71
C GLU A 569 -10.90 -0.99 -4.79
N GLU A 570 -11.86 -1.92 -4.78
CA GLU A 570 -11.83 -3.13 -5.63
C GLU A 570 -12.31 -2.91 -7.07
N ASN A 571 -12.80 -1.72 -7.44
CA ASN A 571 -13.61 -1.53 -8.65
C ASN A 571 -12.98 -0.72 -9.79
N TRP A 572 -11.66 -0.83 -10.00
CA TRP A 572 -11.07 -0.30 -11.24
C TRP A 572 -11.61 -1.00 -12.51
N LEU A 573 -11.91 -2.30 -12.43
CA LEU A 573 -12.55 -3.06 -13.51
C LEU A 573 -13.98 -2.56 -13.82
N GLN A 574 -14.77 -2.24 -12.79
CA GLN A 574 -16.10 -1.63 -12.98
C GLN A 574 -16.00 -0.22 -13.60
N ASN A 575 -15.00 0.57 -13.22
CA ASN A 575 -14.77 1.89 -13.79
C ASN A 575 -14.37 1.84 -15.28
N VAL A 576 -13.72 0.76 -15.74
CA VAL A 576 -13.42 0.55 -17.17
C VAL A 576 -14.64 -0.01 -17.92
N GLN A 577 -15.45 -0.87 -17.30
CA GLN A 577 -16.71 -1.35 -17.90
C GLN A 577 -17.75 -0.23 -18.09
N LEU A 578 -17.86 0.70 -17.13
CA LEU A 578 -18.74 1.88 -17.23
C LEU A 578 -18.43 2.82 -18.40
N LEU A 579 -17.21 2.75 -18.97
CA LEU A 579 -16.82 3.49 -20.17
C LEU A 579 -17.29 2.83 -21.48
N PHE A 580 -17.63 1.54 -21.46
CA PHE A 580 -18.04 0.78 -22.65
C PHE A 580 -19.52 0.34 -22.63
N ASP A 581 -20.17 0.34 -21.46
CA ASP A 581 -21.57 -0.10 -21.29
C ASP A 581 -22.59 1.06 -21.25
N GLN A 582 -22.26 2.25 -21.76
CA GLN A 582 -23.27 3.30 -21.91
C GLN A 582 -24.29 2.88 -22.99
N PRO A 583 -25.58 2.66 -22.66
CA PRO A 583 -26.59 2.55 -23.70
C PRO A 583 -26.67 3.90 -24.42
N VAL A 584 -26.64 3.86 -25.75
CA VAL A 584 -26.99 5.02 -26.58
C VAL A 584 -28.39 5.48 -26.13
N PRO A 585 -28.58 6.72 -25.67
CA PRO A 585 -29.89 7.16 -25.19
C PRO A 585 -30.90 7.14 -26.34
N THR A 586 -31.94 6.31 -26.22
CA THR A 586 -33.06 6.23 -27.17
C THR A 586 -34.23 7.12 -26.77
N ASP A 587 -33.96 8.29 -26.18
CA ASP A 587 -35.00 9.27 -25.86
C ASP A 587 -34.66 10.65 -26.46
N PHE A 588 -35.03 10.81 -27.73
CA PHE A 588 -35.27 12.13 -28.31
C PHE A 588 -36.58 12.68 -27.75
N ALA A 589 -36.53 13.35 -26.61
CA ALA A 589 -37.58 14.29 -26.23
C ALA A 589 -37.53 15.48 -27.20
N GLY A 590 -38.59 15.63 -27.99
CA GLY A 590 -38.75 16.69 -28.98
C GLY A 590 -38.70 18.10 -28.37
N PRO A 591 -38.36 19.13 -29.16
CA PRO A 591 -38.15 20.48 -28.66
C PRO A 591 -39.48 21.15 -28.23
N PRO A 592 -39.44 22.13 -27.32
CA PRO A 592 -40.64 22.79 -26.83
C PRO A 592 -41.26 23.68 -27.91
N SER A 593 -42.58 23.56 -28.04
CA SER A 593 -43.45 24.33 -28.93
C SER A 593 -43.39 25.83 -28.62
N LEU A 594 -42.81 26.59 -29.55
CA LEU A 594 -42.97 28.04 -29.63
C LEU A 594 -44.24 28.36 -30.44
N GLU A 595 -45.28 28.82 -29.74
CA GLU A 595 -46.46 29.44 -30.34
C GLU A 595 -46.04 30.69 -31.15
N ARG A 596 -46.48 30.76 -32.41
CA ARG A 596 -46.50 32.00 -33.21
C ARG A 596 -47.95 32.40 -33.50
N PRO A 597 -48.30 33.69 -33.44
CA PRO A 597 -49.59 34.17 -33.92
C PRO A 597 -49.59 34.36 -35.44
N LEU A 598 -50.75 34.09 -36.05
CA LEU A 598 -51.05 34.28 -37.46
C LEU A 598 -51.13 35.76 -37.84
N ARG A 599 -50.52 36.17 -38.98
CA ARG A 599 -51.22 36.74 -40.16
C ARG A 599 -50.28 37.38 -41.21
N GLN A 600 -50.69 37.19 -42.47
CA GLN A 600 -50.43 37.98 -43.70
C GLN A 600 -49.01 37.93 -44.28
N ALA A 601 -48.75 37.96 -45.58
CA ALA A 601 -49.45 37.67 -46.84
C ALA A 601 -48.37 37.87 -47.95
N SER A 602 -48.61 37.31 -49.13
CA SER A 602 -48.08 37.73 -50.45
C SER A 602 -46.61 37.42 -50.88
N HIS A 603 -46.55 36.54 -51.88
CA HIS A 603 -45.93 36.71 -53.22
C HIS A 603 -44.44 36.38 -53.54
N LEU A 604 -44.33 35.50 -54.56
CA LEU A 604 -43.37 35.43 -55.70
C LEU A 604 -41.95 34.89 -55.41
N VAL A 605 -41.59 33.66 -55.83
CA VAL A 605 -41.12 33.14 -57.16
C VAL A 605 -39.61 32.79 -57.07
N PRO A 606 -39.13 31.69 -57.69
CA PRO A 606 -37.81 31.11 -57.42
C PRO A 606 -36.81 31.35 -58.56
N GLU A 607 -35.52 31.53 -58.26
CA GLU A 607 -34.42 31.25 -59.21
C GLU A 607 -33.14 30.79 -58.47
N THR A 608 -32.74 29.55 -58.72
CA THR A 608 -31.35 29.08 -58.77
C THR A 608 -30.63 29.67 -60.01
N PRO A 609 -29.32 29.47 -60.32
CA PRO A 609 -28.20 28.90 -59.54
C PRO A 609 -26.88 29.73 -59.62
N ARG A 610 -25.92 29.44 -58.74
CA ARG A 610 -24.53 29.04 -59.09
C ARG A 610 -23.75 28.60 -57.87
#